data_AF-A0A2G9YF00-F1
#
_entry.id   AF-A0A2G9YF00-F1
#
_cell.length_a   1.000
_cell.length_b   1.000
_cell.length_c   1.000
_cell.angle_alpha   90.00
_cell.angle_beta   90.00
_cell.angle_gamma   90.00
#
_symmetry.space_group_name_H-M   'P 1'
#
loop_
_entity.id
_entity.type
_entity.pdbx_description
1 polymer ?
#
loop_
_entity_poly.entity_id
_entity_poly.type
_entity_poly.pdbx_seq_one_letter_code
_entity_poly.pdbx_strand_id
1 'polypeptide(L)' 'MKIKDLSKIERPREKLIAKGPDNLKDEELLAILLGTGVEGKNVIEV' A
#
# COMPACT_ATOMS: atom_id res chain seq x y z
N MET A 1 8.51 7.07 -1.45
CA MET A 1 8.68 6.07 -2.56
C MET A 1 7.34 5.90 -3.26
N LYS A 2 7.28 5.79 -4.59
CA LYS A 2 6.00 5.57 -5.26
C LYS A 2 5.62 4.09 -5.19
N ILE A 3 4.34 3.77 -5.06
CA ILE A 3 3.83 2.38 -5.11
C ILE A 3 4.27 1.66 -6.40
N LYS A 4 4.52 2.41 -7.49
CA LYS A 4 5.03 1.86 -8.76
C LYS A 4 6.47 1.33 -8.67
N ASP A 5 7.25 1.82 -7.70
CA ASP A 5 8.63 1.42 -7.46
C ASP A 5 8.73 0.13 -6.62
N LEU A 6 7.62 -0.26 -5.96
CA LEU A 6 7.54 -1.52 -5.22
C LEU A 6 7.43 -2.70 -6.19
N SER A 7 8.14 -3.78 -5.86
CA SER A 7 7.93 -5.08 -6.49
C SER A 7 6.45 -5.47 -6.38
N LYS A 8 5.92 -6.15 -7.41
CA LYS A 8 4.50 -6.51 -7.45
C LYS A 8 4.04 -7.23 -6.18
N ILE A 9 4.89 -8.04 -5.56
CA ILE A 9 4.55 -8.82 -4.36
C ILE A 9 4.59 -7.99 -3.07
N GLU A 10 5.23 -6.83 -3.11
CA GLU A 10 5.36 -5.90 -1.98
C GLU A 10 4.32 -4.79 -2.02
N ARG A 11 3.56 -4.67 -3.13
CA ARG A 11 2.46 -3.73 -3.20
C ARG A 11 1.37 -4.12 -2.21
N PRO A 12 0.77 -3.17 -1.50
CA PRO A 12 -0.18 -3.46 -0.42
C PRO A 12 -1.31 -4.43 -0.82
N ARG A 13 -1.95 -4.23 -1.98
CA ARG A 13 -3.07 -5.07 -2.42
C ARG A 13 -2.64 -6.49 -2.75
N GLU A 14 -1.54 -6.63 -3.48
CA GLU A 14 -0.98 -7.90 -3.88
C GLU A 14 -0.43 -8.68 -2.67
N LYS A 15 0.21 -7.98 -1.74
CA LYS A 15 0.67 -8.53 -0.45
C LYS A 15 -0.51 -9.01 0.40
N LEU A 16 -1.61 -8.24 0.44
CA LEU A 16 -2.85 -8.63 1.12
C LEU A 16 -3.44 -9.92 0.53
N ILE A 17 -3.49 -10.04 -0.79
CA ILE A 17 -3.98 -11.25 -1.48
C ILE A 17 -3.09 -12.46 -1.18
N ALA A 18 -1.77 -12.27 -1.17
CA ALA A 18 -0.81 -13.36 -1.04
C ALA A 18 -0.58 -13.84 0.40
N LYS A 19 -0.62 -12.93 1.39
CA LYS A 19 -0.17 -13.20 2.76
C LYS A 19 -1.21 -12.88 3.84
N GLY A 20 -2.35 -12.30 3.47
CA GLY A 20 -3.38 -11.87 4.40
C GLY A 20 -3.05 -10.56 5.12
N PRO A 21 -4.02 -9.99 5.85
CA PRO A 21 -3.91 -8.68 6.48
C PRO A 21 -2.85 -8.60 7.58
N ASP A 22 -2.60 -9.69 8.29
CA ASP A 22 -1.60 -9.75 9.37
C ASP A 22 -0.16 -9.51 8.90
N ASN A 23 0.09 -9.58 7.58
CA ASN A 23 1.40 -9.30 7.01
C ASN A 23 1.59 -7.83 6.60
N LEU A 24 0.54 -7.02 6.69
CA LEU A 24 0.56 -5.60 6.33
C LEU A 24 0.81 -4.74 7.56
N LYS A 25 1.49 -3.62 7.35
CA LYS A 25 1.52 -2.54 8.35
C LYS A 25 0.20 -1.78 8.33
N ASP A 26 -0.12 -1.11 9.43
CA ASP A 26 -1.32 -0.28 9.55
C ASP A 26 -1.38 0.79 8.45
N GLU A 27 -0.24 1.38 8.07
CA GLU A 27 -0.17 2.36 6.98
C GLU A 27 -0.50 1.73 5.61
N GLU A 28 -0.12 0.46 5.40
CA GLU A 28 -0.44 -0.26 4.17
C GLU A 28 -1.93 -0.64 4.12
N LEU A 29 -2.53 -1.01 5.25
CA LEU A 29 -3.98 -1.25 5.35
C LEU A 29 -4.76 0.03 5.08
N LEU A 30 -4.35 1.14 5.68
CA LEU A 30 -4.95 2.45 5.44
C LEU A 30 -4.81 2.87 3.97
N ALA A 31 -3.64 2.62 3.37
CA ALA A 31 -3.40 2.88 1.96
C ALA A 31 -4.34 2.09 1.03
N ILE A 32 -4.69 0.85 1.40
CA ILE A 32 -5.66 0.04 0.64
C ILE A 32 -7.06 0.63 0.73
N LEU A 33 -7.48 1.07 1.92
CA LEU A 33 -8.80 1.67 2.15
C LEU A 33 -8.95 3.03 1.46
N LEU A 34 -7.93 3.88 1.53
CA LEU A 34 -7.92 5.20 0.90
C LEU A 34 -7.76 5.12 -0.62
N GLY A 35 -7.09 4.06 -1.12
CA GLY A 35 -6.97 3.74 -2.55
C GLY A 35 -5.98 4.61 -3.32
N THR A 36 -6.05 5.93 -3.20
CA THR A 36 -5.15 6.89 -3.86
C THR A 36 -4.74 8.02 -2.91
N GLY A 37 -3.51 8.51 -3.06
CA GLY A 37 -3.02 9.68 -2.34
C GLY A 37 -3.58 10.98 -2.88
N VAL A 38 -3.21 12.10 -2.25
CA VAL A 38 -3.56 13.45 -2.71
C VAL A 38 -2.50 13.99 -3.68
N GLU A 39 -2.82 15.05 -4.42
CA GLU A 39 -1.85 15.67 -5.32
C GLU A 39 -0.55 16.03 -4.56
N GLY A 40 0.58 15.55 -5.06
CA GLY A 40 1.90 15.78 -4.46
C GLY A 40 2.27 14.87 -3.29
N LYS A 41 1.40 13.96 -2.80
CA LYS A 41 1.72 13.00 -1.72
C LYS A 41 1.22 11.59 -2.02
N ASN A 42 2.05 10.58 -1.82
CA ASN A 42 1.59 9.18 -1.92
C ASN A 42 0.73 8.81 -0.71
N VAL A 43 -0.25 7.92 -0.88
CA VAL A 43 -1.13 7.42 0.20
C VAL A 43 -0.35 6.76 1.36
N ILE A 44 0.86 6.28 1.10
CA ILE A 44 1.77 5.72 2.10
C ILE A 44 2.55 6.81 2.87
N GLU A 45 2.62 8.03 2.32
CA GLU A 45 3.39 9.16 2.87
C GLU A 45 2.48 10.23 3.51
N VAL A 46 1.17 9.98 3.63
CA VAL A 46 0.20 10.92 4.24
C VAL A 46 0.05 10.65 5.72
#